data_AF-A0A9J6F0V5-F1
#
_entry.id   AF-A0A9J6F0V5-F1
#
_cell.length_a   1.000
_cell.length_b   1.000
_cell.length_c   1.000
_cell.angle_alpha   90.00
_cell.angle_beta   90.00
_cell.angle_gamma   90.00
#
_symmetry.space_group_name_H-M   'P 1'
#
loop_
_entity.id
_entity.type
_entity.pdbx_description
1 polymer ?
#
loop_
_entity_poly.entity_id
_entity_poly.type
_entity_poly.pdbx_seq_one_letter_code
_entity_poly.pdbx_strand_id
1 'polypeptide(L)'
;MASRPGEIDVSKPIKHMLAFIEQEANEKVRAMVTVYRHNSEIKSEKVQEIDAKGEEEFNTEKGRLIQEQRILIMDAYAKKEKQVERQRKIQSSHVKNAARLRLLGAMNEHVNNVLTEARARLAQISKEQKRYQSILEKLVLQVHTSPVIWGRRSDLSVLLAHLSLVLENSRKALLLPFSDLQLDAVSKQTIEG
;
A
#
# COMPACT_ATOMS: atom_id res chain seq x y z
N MET A 1 -25.46 116.24 76.67
CA MET A 1 -24.47 116.31 75.56
C MET A 1 -24.50 114.95 74.87
N ALA A 2 -25.28 114.84 73.80
CA ALA A 2 -24.82 114.99 72.41
C ALA A 2 -24.08 113.73 71.92
N SER A 3 -24.75 113.02 71.02
CA SER A 3 -24.39 111.74 70.41
C SER A 3 -23.00 111.70 69.77
N ARG A 4 -22.36 110.51 69.77
CA ARG A 4 -21.54 110.07 68.64
C ARG A 4 -22.14 108.79 68.04
N PRO A 5 -22.37 108.75 66.71
CA PRO A 5 -23.06 107.66 66.03
C PRO A 5 -22.08 106.57 65.57
N GLY A 6 -22.50 105.31 65.70
CA GLY A 6 -22.10 104.17 64.86
C GLY A 6 -20.61 103.84 64.77
N GLU A 7 -20.05 103.13 65.75
CA GLU A 7 -18.96 102.20 65.42
C GLU A 7 -19.56 101.03 64.63
N ILE A 8 -19.37 101.05 63.33
CA ILE A 8 -19.68 99.91 62.46
C ILE A 8 -18.70 98.81 62.86
N ASP A 9 -19.19 97.75 63.49
CA ASP A 9 -18.40 96.57 63.86
C ASP A 9 -17.92 95.84 62.60
N VAL A 10 -16.79 96.33 62.06
CA VAL A 10 -16.15 95.84 60.83
C VAL A 10 -15.65 94.39 60.97
N SER A 11 -15.61 93.85 62.20
CA SER A 11 -15.22 92.47 62.46
C SER A 11 -16.19 91.46 61.84
N LYS A 12 -17.49 91.76 61.83
CA LYS A 12 -18.53 90.83 61.32
C LYS A 12 -18.47 90.61 59.81
N PRO A 13 -18.39 91.65 58.94
CA PRO A 13 -18.23 91.47 57.50
C PRO A 13 -16.92 90.74 57.15
N ILE A 14 -15.82 91.06 57.84
CA ILE A 14 -14.51 90.43 57.60
C ILE A 14 -14.54 88.94 57.96
N LYS A 15 -15.15 88.57 59.10
CA LYS A 15 -15.35 87.17 59.49
C LYS A 15 -16.21 86.41 58.49
N HIS A 16 -17.25 87.04 57.94
CA HIS A 16 -18.11 86.41 56.93
C HIS A 16 -17.38 86.21 55.59
N MET A 17 -16.61 87.21 55.13
CA MET A 17 -15.77 87.07 53.94
C MET A 17 -14.69 86.00 54.12
N LEU A 18 -14.04 85.94 55.29
CA LEU A 18 -13.09 84.87 55.63
C LEU A 18 -13.75 83.50 55.63
N ALA A 19 -14.94 83.37 56.23
CA ALA A 19 -15.69 82.11 56.23
C ALA A 19 -16.13 81.68 54.82
N PHE A 20 -16.47 82.64 53.95
CA PHE A 20 -16.82 82.36 52.55
C PHE A 20 -15.61 81.86 51.74
N ILE A 21 -14.45 82.50 51.90
CA ILE A 21 -13.20 82.07 51.26
C ILE A 21 -12.77 80.69 51.78
N GLU A 22 -12.91 80.45 53.09
CA GLU A 22 -12.62 79.16 53.71
C GLU A 22 -13.59 78.08 53.21
N GLN A 23 -14.87 78.40 53.04
CA GLN A 23 -15.86 77.49 52.47
C GLN A 23 -15.53 77.16 51.01
N GLU A 24 -15.22 78.15 50.17
CA GLU A 24 -14.85 77.93 48.76
C GLU A 24 -13.56 77.11 48.64
N ALA A 25 -12.57 77.38 49.49
CA ALA A 25 -11.33 76.59 49.55
C ALA A 25 -11.61 75.14 49.97
N ASN A 26 -12.46 74.94 50.98
CA ASN A 26 -12.86 73.61 51.45
C ASN A 26 -13.65 72.83 50.37
N GLU A 27 -14.51 73.49 49.60
CA GLU A 27 -15.24 72.89 48.48
C GLU A 27 -14.29 72.46 47.36
N LYS A 28 -13.30 73.28 47.00
CA LYS A 28 -12.26 72.93 46.01
C LYS A 28 -11.42 71.74 46.47
N VAL A 29 -11.02 71.70 47.74
CA VAL A 29 -10.29 70.55 48.32
C VAL A 29 -11.14 69.29 48.26
N ARG A 30 -12.44 69.36 48.61
CA ARG A 30 -13.35 68.20 48.52
C ARG A 30 -13.54 67.70 47.09
N ALA A 31 -13.68 68.61 46.13
CA ALA A 31 -13.76 68.27 44.71
C ALA A 31 -12.47 67.56 44.25
N MET A 32 -11.32 68.10 44.63
CA MET A 32 -10.03 67.51 44.31
C MET A 32 -9.86 66.11 44.93
N VAL A 33 -10.21 65.92 46.20
CA VAL A 33 -10.17 64.61 46.87
C VAL A 33 -11.09 63.60 46.18
N THR A 34 -12.25 64.03 45.70
CA THR A 34 -13.19 63.18 44.96
C THR A 34 -12.61 62.73 43.62
N VAL A 35 -11.96 63.64 42.89
CA VAL A 35 -11.28 63.31 41.64
C VAL A 35 -10.14 62.32 41.89
N TYR A 36 -9.34 62.48 42.95
CA TYR A 36 -8.27 61.52 43.28
C TYR A 36 -8.81 60.14 43.64
N ARG A 37 -9.91 60.07 44.40
CA ARG A 37 -10.58 58.80 44.72
C ARG A 37 -11.08 58.12 43.44
N HIS A 38 -11.80 58.86 42.60
CA HIS A 38 -12.31 58.35 41.35
C HIS A 38 -11.20 57.88 40.39
N ASN A 39 -10.11 58.64 40.30
CA ASN A 39 -8.94 58.25 39.51
C ASN A 39 -8.26 56.98 40.07
N SER A 40 -8.33 56.75 41.38
CA SER A 40 -7.83 55.51 42.00
C SER A 40 -8.72 54.32 41.66
N GLU A 41 -10.04 54.50 41.69
CA GLU A 41 -11.03 53.49 41.31
C GLU A 41 -10.87 53.09 39.84
N ILE A 42 -10.82 54.09 38.93
CA ILE A 42 -10.58 53.85 37.49
C ILE A 42 -9.27 53.08 37.25
N LYS A 43 -8.21 53.40 37.99
CA LYS A 43 -6.94 52.65 37.88
C LYS A 43 -7.13 51.19 38.25
N SER A 44 -7.84 50.91 39.34
CA SER A 44 -8.14 49.54 39.77
C SER A 44 -8.97 48.79 38.73
N GLU A 45 -10.01 49.42 38.18
CA GLU A 45 -10.86 48.84 37.13
C GLU A 45 -10.05 48.54 35.86
N LYS A 46 -9.20 49.47 35.43
CA LYS A 46 -8.34 49.27 34.25
C LYS A 46 -7.36 48.11 34.42
N VAL A 47 -6.80 47.92 35.61
CA VAL A 47 -5.91 46.78 35.89
C VAL A 47 -6.70 45.47 35.75
N GLN A 48 -7.90 45.40 36.34
CA GLN A 48 -8.76 44.22 36.23
C GLN A 48 -9.20 43.95 34.79
N GLU A 49 -9.51 44.98 34.01
CA GLU A 49 -9.86 44.86 32.60
C GLU A 49 -8.69 44.30 31.77
N ILE A 50 -7.47 44.77 32.02
CA ILE A 50 -6.27 44.27 31.35
C ILE A 50 -6.02 42.80 31.71
N ASP A 51 -6.17 42.43 32.97
CA ASP A 51 -5.97 41.05 33.42
C ASP A 51 -7.01 40.12 32.78
N ALA A 52 -8.29 40.52 32.77
CA ALA A 52 -9.37 39.76 32.14
C ALA A 52 -9.15 39.60 30.62
N LYS A 53 -8.72 40.67 29.94
CA LYS A 53 -8.39 40.62 28.51
C LYS A 53 -7.17 39.73 28.25
N GLY A 54 -6.14 39.81 29.08
CA GLY A 54 -4.95 38.96 28.97
C GLY A 54 -5.29 37.47 29.10
N GLU A 55 -6.21 37.12 30.00
CA GLU A 55 -6.68 35.75 30.16
C GLU A 55 -7.54 35.27 28.98
N GLU A 56 -8.42 36.13 28.45
CA GLU A 56 -9.21 35.82 27.26
C GLU A 56 -8.34 35.57 26.02
N GLU A 57 -7.36 36.45 25.78
CA GLU A 57 -6.40 36.32 24.68
C GLU A 57 -5.54 35.06 24.83
N PHE A 58 -5.06 34.77 26.05
CA PHE A 58 -4.29 33.56 26.33
C PHE A 58 -5.09 32.30 26.03
N ASN A 59 -6.34 32.23 26.50
CA ASN A 59 -7.22 31.09 26.27
C ASN A 59 -7.56 30.91 24.79
N THR A 60 -7.78 32.01 24.07
CA THR A 60 -8.04 32.00 22.64
C THR A 60 -6.84 31.45 21.85
N GLU A 61 -5.64 31.95 22.13
CA GLU A 61 -4.43 31.53 21.42
C GLU A 61 -4.03 30.08 21.77
N LYS A 62 -4.18 29.68 23.04
CA LYS A 62 -4.03 28.29 23.47
C LYS A 62 -4.99 27.38 22.71
N GLY A 63 -6.26 27.77 22.58
CA GLY A 63 -7.25 27.03 21.81
C GLY A 63 -6.85 26.88 20.34
N ARG A 64 -6.39 27.98 19.71
CA ARG A 64 -5.90 28.00 18.33
C ARG A 64 -4.75 27.01 18.12
N LEU A 65 -3.73 27.05 18.97
CA LEU A 65 -2.56 26.17 18.91
C LEU A 65 -2.94 24.69 19.08
N ILE A 66 -3.83 24.38 20.01
CA ILE A 66 -4.30 23.00 20.22
C ILE A 66 -5.04 22.48 18.99
N GLN A 67 -5.92 23.29 18.37
CA GLN A 67 -6.63 22.88 17.17
C GLN A 67 -5.69 22.68 15.98
N GLU A 68 -4.72 23.58 15.79
CA GLU A 68 -3.72 23.46 14.74
C GLU A 68 -2.92 22.15 14.88
N GLN A 69 -2.43 21.84 16.09
CA GLN A 69 -1.72 20.58 16.34
C GLN A 69 -2.63 19.36 16.19
N ARG A 70 -3.90 19.45 16.60
CA ARG A 70 -4.88 18.37 16.43
C ARG A 70 -5.07 18.01 14.96
N ILE A 71 -5.18 19.00 14.08
CA ILE A 71 -5.31 18.78 12.63
C ILE A 71 -4.07 18.06 12.08
N LEU A 72 -2.87 18.53 12.45
CA LEU A 72 -1.61 17.89 12.04
C LEU A 72 -1.52 16.43 12.50
N ILE A 73 -1.93 16.15 13.73
CA ILE A 73 -1.98 14.80 14.28
C ILE A 73 -2.97 13.95 13.48
N MET A 74 -4.19 14.45 13.24
CA MET A 74 -5.21 13.73 12.47
C MET A 74 -4.72 13.38 11.06
N ASP A 75 -4.08 14.32 10.37
CA ASP A 75 -3.52 14.09 9.03
C ASP A 75 -2.40 13.04 9.04
N ALA A 76 -1.52 13.08 10.05
CA ALA A 76 -0.47 12.09 10.20
C ALA A 76 -1.03 10.69 10.45
N TYR A 77 -2.08 10.55 11.28
CA TYR A 77 -2.75 9.28 11.53
C TYR A 77 -3.50 8.78 10.30
N ALA A 78 -4.21 9.63 9.56
CA ALA A 78 -4.90 9.25 8.33
C ALA A 78 -3.92 8.71 7.27
N LYS A 79 -2.73 9.31 7.15
CA LYS A 79 -1.65 8.80 6.28
C LYS A 79 -1.14 7.44 6.74
N LYS A 80 -0.88 7.27 8.04
CA LYS A 80 -0.42 6.00 8.63
C LYS A 80 -1.46 4.88 8.45
N GLU A 81 -2.73 5.17 8.65
CA GLU A 81 -3.82 4.21 8.48
C GLU A 81 -3.88 3.69 7.03
N LYS A 82 -3.88 4.59 6.04
CA LYS A 82 -3.83 4.21 4.61
C LYS A 82 -2.58 3.39 4.26
N GLN A 83 -1.45 3.69 4.88
CA GLN A 83 -0.22 2.92 4.70
C GLN A 83 -0.36 1.50 5.26
N VAL A 84 -0.84 1.36 6.50
CA VAL A 84 -1.07 0.06 7.13
C VAL A 84 -2.08 -0.77 6.34
N GLU A 85 -3.16 -0.16 5.85
CA GLU A 85 -4.15 -0.89 5.06
C GLU A 85 -3.60 -1.36 3.72
N ARG A 86 -2.82 -0.52 3.01
CA ARG A 86 -2.10 -0.98 1.80
C ARG A 86 -1.17 -2.14 2.12
N GLN A 87 -0.40 -2.05 3.21
CA GLN A 87 0.50 -3.13 3.62
C GLN A 87 -0.26 -4.43 3.91
N ARG A 88 -1.41 -4.35 4.58
CA ARG A 88 -2.29 -5.51 4.83
C ARG A 88 -2.79 -6.14 3.52
N LYS A 89 -3.18 -5.33 2.53
CA LYS A 89 -3.61 -5.83 1.22
C LYS A 89 -2.48 -6.54 0.48
N ILE A 90 -1.27 -5.98 0.50
CA ILE A 90 -0.06 -6.61 -0.09
C ILE A 90 0.26 -7.92 0.62
N GLN A 91 0.23 -7.96 1.95
CA GLN A 91 0.48 -9.18 2.71
C GLN A 91 -0.58 -10.25 2.42
N SER A 92 -1.86 -9.85 2.37
CA SER A 92 -2.96 -10.76 2.02
C SER A 92 -2.78 -11.35 0.62
N SER A 93 -2.43 -10.54 -0.38
CA SER A 93 -2.19 -11.03 -1.74
C SER A 93 -0.94 -11.91 -1.81
N HIS A 94 0.12 -11.54 -1.09
CA HIS A 94 1.36 -12.33 -1.03
C HIS A 94 1.11 -13.72 -0.44
N VAL A 95 0.37 -13.83 0.67
CA VAL A 95 0.01 -15.12 1.28
C VAL A 95 -0.82 -15.98 0.31
N LYS A 96 -1.81 -15.39 -0.37
CA LYS A 96 -2.61 -16.10 -1.39
C LYS A 96 -1.76 -16.58 -2.55
N ASN A 97 -0.87 -15.73 -3.07
CA ASN A 97 0.02 -16.09 -4.16
C ASN A 97 1.00 -17.21 -3.76
N ALA A 98 1.58 -17.13 -2.56
CA ALA A 98 2.44 -18.18 -2.03
C ALA A 98 1.70 -19.52 -1.91
N ALA A 99 0.46 -19.52 -1.43
CA ALA A 99 -0.36 -20.73 -1.38
C ALA A 99 -0.65 -21.29 -2.79
N ARG A 100 -0.99 -20.43 -3.76
CA ARG A 100 -1.19 -20.81 -5.16
C ARG A 100 0.07 -21.45 -5.77
N LEU A 101 1.23 -20.85 -5.57
CA LEU A 101 2.50 -21.38 -6.10
C LEU A 101 2.85 -22.73 -5.48
N ARG A 102 2.60 -22.92 -4.18
CA ARG A 102 2.78 -24.22 -3.50
C ARG A 102 1.87 -25.29 -4.11
N LEU A 103 0.60 -24.97 -4.34
CA LEU A 103 -0.34 -25.89 -4.98
C LEU A 103 0.11 -26.26 -6.39
N LEU A 104 0.47 -25.27 -7.21
CA LEU A 104 0.98 -25.52 -8.57
C LEU A 104 2.27 -26.35 -8.56
N GLY A 105 3.17 -26.11 -7.60
CA GLY A 105 4.36 -26.91 -7.40
C GLY A 105 4.03 -28.37 -7.11
N ALA A 106 3.14 -28.63 -6.15
CA ALA A 106 2.70 -29.98 -5.80
C ALA A 106 1.98 -30.69 -6.96
N MET A 107 1.17 -29.97 -7.74
CA MET A 107 0.52 -30.52 -8.93
C MET A 107 1.53 -30.93 -10.00
N ASN A 108 2.52 -30.07 -10.27
CA ASN A 108 3.56 -30.37 -11.24
C ASN A 108 4.44 -31.55 -10.78
N GLU A 109 4.79 -31.60 -9.50
CA GLU A 109 5.50 -32.72 -8.90
C GLU A 109 4.71 -34.02 -9.05
N HIS A 110 3.40 -34.00 -8.78
CA HIS A 110 2.54 -35.17 -8.95
C HIS A 110 2.51 -35.67 -10.40
N VAL A 111 2.36 -34.77 -11.38
CA VAL A 111 2.40 -35.13 -12.81
C VAL A 111 3.76 -35.74 -13.18
N ASN A 112 4.86 -35.13 -12.71
CA ASN A 112 6.21 -35.66 -12.96
C ASN A 112 6.42 -37.04 -12.32
N ASN A 113 5.86 -37.28 -11.14
CA ASN A 113 5.91 -38.58 -10.49
C ASN A 113 5.15 -39.63 -11.31
N VAL A 114 3.93 -39.32 -11.78
CA VAL A 114 3.14 -40.21 -12.65
C VAL A 114 3.87 -40.50 -13.96
N LEU A 115 4.47 -39.49 -14.59
CA LEU A 115 5.25 -39.67 -15.82
C LEU A 115 6.50 -40.53 -15.58
N THR A 116 7.17 -40.34 -14.46
CA THR A 116 8.35 -41.12 -14.08
C THR A 116 7.98 -42.57 -13.82
N GLU A 117 6.87 -42.82 -13.12
CA GLU A 117 6.34 -44.15 -12.89
C GLU A 117 5.90 -44.83 -14.21
N ALA A 118 5.21 -44.11 -15.09
CA ALA A 118 4.83 -44.62 -16.41
C ALA A 118 6.06 -44.99 -17.24
N ARG A 119 7.11 -44.14 -17.25
CA ARG A 119 8.39 -44.45 -17.91
C ARG A 119 9.07 -45.67 -17.29
N ALA A 120 9.05 -45.79 -15.97
CA ALA A 120 9.59 -46.96 -15.30
C ALA A 120 8.83 -48.25 -15.68
N ARG A 121 7.49 -48.19 -15.74
CA ARG A 121 6.65 -49.31 -16.21
C ARG A 121 6.93 -49.66 -17.67
N LEU A 122 7.06 -48.68 -18.56
CA LEU A 122 7.45 -48.89 -19.97
C LEU A 122 8.84 -49.55 -20.07
N ALA A 123 9.79 -49.15 -19.22
CA ALA A 123 11.11 -49.76 -19.15
C ALA A 123 11.10 -51.20 -18.58
N GLN A 124 10.05 -51.62 -17.86
CA GLN A 124 9.87 -53.03 -17.50
C GLN A 124 9.30 -53.83 -18.68
N ILE A 125 8.36 -53.27 -19.44
CA ILE A 125 7.79 -53.92 -20.63
C ILE A 125 8.88 -54.22 -21.67
N SER A 126 9.88 -53.34 -21.81
CA SER A 126 11.01 -53.59 -22.72
C SER A 126 11.90 -54.78 -22.32
N LYS A 127 11.80 -55.27 -21.09
CA LYS A 127 12.48 -56.52 -20.66
C LYS A 127 11.70 -57.77 -21.04
N GLU A 128 10.39 -57.67 -21.25
CA GLU A 128 9.55 -58.79 -21.68
C GLU A 128 9.65 -58.97 -23.21
N GLN A 129 10.59 -59.81 -23.65
CA GLN A 129 10.94 -60.01 -25.05
C GLN A 129 9.74 -60.19 -26.00
N LYS A 130 8.78 -61.05 -25.64
CA LYS A 130 7.61 -61.35 -26.51
C LYS A 130 6.67 -60.16 -26.68
N ARG A 131 6.38 -59.42 -25.60
CA ARG A 131 5.51 -58.24 -25.66
C ARG A 131 6.21 -57.07 -26.34
N TYR A 132 7.50 -56.88 -26.03
CA TYR A 132 8.33 -55.86 -26.66
C TYR A 132 8.46 -56.07 -28.17
N GLN A 133 8.67 -57.32 -28.64
CA GLN A 133 8.71 -57.68 -30.06
C GLN A 133 7.45 -57.27 -30.82
N SER A 134 6.25 -57.61 -30.30
CA SER A 134 4.99 -57.26 -30.95
C SER A 134 4.74 -55.74 -30.98
N ILE A 135 5.14 -55.02 -29.93
CA ILE A 135 5.03 -53.55 -29.89
C ILE A 135 6.00 -52.92 -30.89
N LEU A 136 7.24 -53.41 -30.95
CA LEU A 136 8.27 -52.92 -31.86
C LEU A 136 7.88 -53.14 -33.32
N GLU A 137 7.32 -54.31 -33.66
CA GLU A 137 6.78 -54.58 -35.00
C GLU A 137 5.72 -53.54 -35.41
N LYS A 138 4.77 -53.24 -34.51
CA LYS A 138 3.73 -52.23 -34.75
C LYS A 138 4.30 -50.81 -34.87
N LEU A 139 5.30 -50.46 -34.06
CA LEU A 139 5.98 -49.15 -34.14
C LEU A 139 6.75 -48.99 -35.44
N VAL A 140 7.44 -50.03 -35.92
CA VAL A 140 8.15 -49.99 -37.20
C VAL A 140 7.17 -49.92 -38.37
N LEU A 141 6.06 -50.66 -38.32
CA LEU A 141 4.97 -50.53 -39.30
C LEU A 141 4.41 -49.11 -39.36
N GLN A 142 4.28 -48.42 -38.22
CA GLN A 142 3.82 -47.02 -38.17
C GLN A 142 4.84 -46.05 -38.77
N VAL A 143 6.14 -46.32 -38.63
CA VAL A 143 7.26 -45.48 -39.12
C VAL A 143 7.67 -45.84 -40.56
N HIS A 144 7.02 -46.82 -41.19
CA HIS A 144 7.29 -47.33 -42.55
C HIS A 144 7.53 -46.25 -43.61
N THR A 145 6.95 -45.05 -43.47
CA THR A 145 7.15 -43.91 -44.37
C THR A 145 8.58 -43.35 -44.39
N SER A 146 9.45 -43.68 -43.43
CA SER A 146 10.85 -43.24 -43.40
C SER A 146 11.82 -44.31 -43.94
N PRO A 147 12.74 -43.96 -44.85
CA PRO A 147 13.68 -44.92 -45.45
C PRO A 147 14.82 -45.36 -44.51
N VAL A 148 15.06 -44.66 -43.40
CA VAL A 148 16.11 -44.99 -42.43
C VAL A 148 15.51 -45.14 -41.03
N ILE A 149 15.77 -46.29 -40.41
CA ILE A 149 15.33 -46.61 -39.05
C ILE A 149 16.55 -46.58 -38.12
N TRP A 150 16.54 -45.65 -37.18
CA TRP A 150 17.53 -45.57 -36.10
C TRP A 150 16.99 -46.28 -34.86
N GLY A 151 17.81 -47.12 -34.24
CA GLY A 151 17.39 -47.92 -33.09
C GLY A 151 18.54 -48.25 -32.15
N ARG A 152 18.19 -48.77 -30.97
CA ARG A 152 19.17 -49.20 -29.96
C ARG A 152 19.95 -50.41 -30.47
N ARG A 153 21.26 -50.46 -30.21
CA ARG A 153 22.14 -51.56 -30.64
C ARG A 153 21.66 -52.94 -30.15
N SER A 154 21.04 -52.99 -28.96
CA SER A 154 20.48 -54.21 -28.36
C SER A 154 19.31 -54.80 -29.14
N ASP A 155 18.58 -53.96 -29.89
CA ASP A 155 17.32 -54.33 -30.55
C ASP A 155 17.52 -54.68 -32.04
N LEU A 156 18.76 -54.57 -32.54
CA LEU A 156 19.12 -54.73 -33.95
C LEU A 156 18.81 -56.15 -34.47
N SER A 157 19.05 -57.18 -33.65
CA SER A 157 18.78 -58.58 -34.02
C SER A 157 17.29 -58.86 -34.18
N VAL A 158 16.46 -58.25 -33.34
CA VAL A 158 15.00 -58.35 -33.37
C VAL A 158 14.43 -57.59 -34.57
N LEU A 159 14.97 -56.40 -34.83
CA LEU A 159 14.58 -55.57 -35.98
C LEU A 159 14.93 -56.24 -37.31
N LEU A 160 16.13 -56.81 -37.46
CA LEU A 160 16.54 -57.51 -38.68
C LEU A 160 15.66 -58.74 -38.98
N ALA A 161 15.27 -59.49 -37.95
CA ALA A 161 14.39 -60.64 -38.10
C ALA A 161 12.95 -60.26 -38.50
N HIS A 162 12.47 -59.10 -38.07
CA HIS A 162 11.10 -58.63 -38.35
C HIS A 162 11.01 -57.66 -39.53
N LEU A 163 12.12 -57.09 -40.00
CA LEU A 163 12.16 -56.18 -41.15
C LEU A 163 11.64 -56.82 -42.44
N SER A 164 11.96 -58.09 -42.70
CA SER A 164 11.44 -58.83 -43.85
C SER A 164 9.92 -59.00 -43.78
N LEU A 165 9.41 -59.38 -42.61
CA LEU A 165 7.98 -59.54 -42.34
C LEU A 165 7.24 -58.19 -42.40
N VAL A 166 7.86 -57.13 -41.89
CA VAL A 166 7.30 -55.77 -41.87
C VAL A 166 7.24 -55.18 -43.28
N LEU A 167 8.27 -55.37 -44.12
CA LEU A 167 8.24 -54.98 -45.53
C LEU A 167 7.17 -55.73 -46.32
N GLU A 168 6.95 -57.01 -46.01
CA GLU A 168 5.90 -57.81 -46.63
C GLU A 168 4.50 -57.36 -46.17
N ASN A 169 4.34 -57.03 -44.89
CA ASN A 169 3.10 -56.52 -44.31
C ASN A 169 2.79 -55.09 -44.76
N SER A 170 3.78 -54.20 -44.87
CA SER A 170 3.60 -52.86 -45.40
C SER A 170 3.30 -52.88 -46.90
N ARG A 171 3.93 -53.77 -47.68
CA ARG A 171 3.55 -54.04 -49.08
C ARG A 171 2.10 -54.53 -49.21
N LYS A 172 1.62 -55.39 -48.32
CA LYS A 172 0.21 -55.81 -48.27
C LYS A 172 -0.73 -54.65 -47.90
N ALA A 173 -0.32 -53.76 -47.01
CA ALA A 173 -1.07 -52.55 -46.68
C ALA A 173 -1.10 -51.53 -47.83
N LEU A 174 -0.02 -51.46 -48.62
CA LEU A 174 0.11 -50.61 -49.81
C LEU A 174 -0.68 -51.15 -51.04
N LEU A 175 -1.11 -52.42 -51.02
CA LEU A 175 -1.94 -53.03 -52.06
C LEU A 175 -3.44 -52.65 -51.95
N LEU A 176 -3.83 -51.84 -50.96
CA LEU A 176 -5.02 -50.99 -51.06
C LEU A 176 -4.60 -49.68 -51.75
N PRO A 177 -5.28 -49.28 -52.84
CA PRO A 177 -4.64 -48.69 -54.00
C PRO A 177 -4.22 -47.24 -53.74
N PHE A 178 -2.92 -46.97 -53.81
CA PHE A 178 -2.41 -45.69 -54.28
C PHE A 178 -1.62 -45.94 -55.55
N SER A 179 -2.33 -45.81 -56.67
CA SER A 179 -1.73 -45.54 -57.97
C SER A 179 -0.90 -44.26 -57.87
N ASP A 180 0.22 -44.26 -58.60
CA ASP A 180 1.05 -43.09 -58.92
C ASP A 180 2.05 -42.63 -57.85
N LEU A 181 3.25 -43.24 -57.90
CA LEU A 181 4.47 -42.43 -57.94
C LEU A 181 5.60 -43.20 -58.63
N GLN A 182 6.03 -42.68 -59.77
CA GLN A 182 7.16 -43.17 -60.55
C GLN A 182 8.45 -43.10 -59.73
N LEU A 183 9.20 -44.21 -59.71
CA LEU A 183 10.57 -44.27 -59.20
C LEU A 183 11.51 -43.65 -60.23
N ASP A 184 11.91 -42.41 -60.01
CA ASP A 184 13.08 -41.85 -60.69
C ASP A 184 14.34 -42.18 -59.88
N ALA A 185 15.16 -43.03 -60.49
CA ALA A 185 16.50 -43.35 -60.01
C ALA A 185 17.41 -42.12 -60.18
N VAL A 186 17.88 -41.55 -59.07
CA VAL A 186 19.01 -40.62 -59.11
C VAL A 186 20.12 -41.12 -58.21
N SER A 187 21.23 -41.46 -58.87
CA SER A 187 22.49 -41.88 -58.29
C SER A 187 23.30 -40.70 -57.75
N LYS A 188 24.04 -40.97 -56.67
CA LYS A 188 25.26 -40.27 -56.18
C LYS A 188 25.07 -38.86 -55.59
N GLN A 189 25.49 -38.68 -54.34
CA GLN A 189 26.83 -38.13 -54.01
C GLN A 189 27.10 -38.15 -52.51
N THR A 190 28.31 -38.60 -52.18
CA THR A 190 29.03 -38.38 -50.93
C THR A 190 29.16 -36.90 -50.63
N ILE A 191 28.81 -36.45 -49.42
CA ILE A 191 29.34 -35.20 -48.84
C ILE A 191 29.60 -35.46 -47.36
N GLU A 192 30.89 -35.53 -47.04
CA GLU A 192 31.44 -35.25 -45.71
C GLU A 192 31.22 -33.78 -45.35
N GLY A 193 30.90 -33.53 -44.08
CA GLY A 193 30.80 -32.22 -43.45
C GLY A 193 30.49 -32.38 -41.98
#